data_AF-A0A2M7KY84-F1
#
_entry.id   AF-A0A2M7KY84-F1
#
_cell.length_a   1.000
_cell.length_b   1.000
_cell.length_c   1.000
_cell.angle_alpha   90.00
_cell.angle_beta   90.00
_cell.angle_gamma   90.00
#
_symmetry.space_group_name_H-M   'P 1'
#
loop_
_entity.id
_entity.type
_entity.pdbx_description
1 polymer ?
#
loop_
_entity_poly.entity_id
_entity_poly.type
_entity_poly.pdbx_seq_one_letter_code
_entity_poly.pdbx_strand_id
1 'polypeptide(L)'
;MDLKAEKQQDALRCQLAALAFVQEHLAESADSVAAVRAEAADVAAAAQSALTAGTNLKQALRRAREVETCAYQALRQARESGDRTLAKGAPLAIGVDMGGTKILAAGVDQDGAILVRTKVKTGAGDPVDTLVQRLAEAVQETMTAVGAEPAQLKGVGIGAPGSINYERGEVVLAPNLGWRDVPLKRLLEEKLAANCPVFLENDVNIGTLAEGRFGIGRGLRHVVGVFWGTGIGGGVLCDGELLHGGDGMAAEIGHVVVKPGGPCCGCGNRGCLEALASRTGISRQVRYAVAKGKATYWQNVRAKNLDRLRSGLLVKALRAGDEVTTRIMTKAAKRVGIVCASVANVLAPEAVIVGGGVMESMEAELLPIIRQAFQKHLFSARSRSIHLVPSLLADDAGILGGAALVWHAAKDDSAPADGQ
;
A
#
# COMPACT_ATOMS: atom_id res chain seq x y z
N MET A 1 -9.49 -35.90 17.36
CA MET A 1 -9.98 -34.76 16.56
C MET A 1 -9.33 -34.80 15.19
N ASP A 2 -10.10 -34.66 14.11
CA ASP A 2 -9.59 -34.67 12.73
C ASP A 2 -8.71 -33.42 12.48
N LEU A 3 -7.43 -33.61 12.17
CA LEU A 3 -6.45 -32.56 11.82
C LEU A 3 -6.97 -31.61 10.73
N LYS A 4 -7.91 -32.06 9.90
CA LYS A 4 -8.57 -31.25 8.86
C LYS A 4 -9.63 -30.32 9.42
N ALA A 5 -10.36 -30.73 10.45
CA ALA A 5 -11.38 -29.93 11.11
C ALA A 5 -10.74 -28.81 11.95
N GLU A 6 -9.68 -29.12 12.69
CA GLU A 6 -8.93 -28.14 13.49
C GLU A 6 -8.38 -26.99 12.64
N LYS A 7 -7.78 -27.32 11.48
CA LYS A 7 -7.31 -26.31 10.51
C LYS A 7 -8.43 -25.44 9.95
N GLN A 8 -9.63 -25.98 9.79
CA GLN A 8 -10.79 -25.22 9.31
C GLN A 8 -11.33 -24.29 10.39
N GLN A 9 -11.35 -24.74 11.64
CA GLN A 9 -11.73 -23.89 12.77
C GLN A 9 -10.76 -22.72 12.94
N ASP A 10 -9.46 -22.98 12.89
CA ASP A 10 -8.46 -21.91 12.99
C ASP A 10 -8.54 -20.91 11.83
N ALA A 11 -8.72 -21.40 10.60
CA ALA A 11 -8.92 -20.51 9.44
C ALA A 11 -10.20 -19.64 9.60
N LEU A 12 -11.28 -20.21 10.13
CA LEU A 12 -12.53 -19.49 10.37
C LEU A 12 -12.41 -18.46 11.49
N ARG A 13 -11.73 -18.78 12.59
CA ARG A 13 -11.43 -17.82 13.68
C ARG A 13 -10.69 -16.59 13.15
N CYS A 14 -9.64 -16.82 12.37
CA CYS A 14 -8.89 -15.71 11.82
C CYS A 14 -9.69 -14.89 10.81
N GLN A 15 -10.57 -15.53 10.04
CA GLN A 15 -11.46 -14.84 9.12
C GLN A 15 -12.49 -13.98 9.87
N LEU A 16 -13.02 -14.45 10.99
CA LEU A 16 -13.92 -13.70 11.86
C LEU A 16 -13.22 -12.46 12.46
N ALA A 17 -11.97 -12.61 12.92
CA ALA A 17 -11.20 -11.47 13.43
C ALA A 17 -10.95 -10.41 12.35
N ALA A 18 -10.68 -10.81 11.10
CA ALA A 18 -10.53 -9.89 9.98
C ALA A 18 -11.85 -9.19 9.62
N LEU A 19 -12.97 -9.92 9.67
CA LEU A 19 -14.30 -9.36 9.43
C LEU A 19 -14.70 -8.36 10.53
N ALA A 20 -14.45 -8.68 11.80
CA ALA A 20 -14.71 -7.78 12.91
C ALA A 20 -13.93 -6.46 12.77
N PHE A 21 -12.66 -6.53 12.39
CA PHE A 21 -11.81 -5.36 12.18
C PHE A 21 -12.34 -4.41 11.09
N VAL A 22 -12.81 -4.94 9.95
CA VAL A 22 -13.41 -4.10 8.90
C VAL A 22 -14.81 -3.60 9.28
N GLN A 23 -15.54 -4.30 10.16
CA GLN A 23 -16.85 -3.86 10.64
C GLN A 23 -16.77 -2.59 11.50
N GLU A 24 -15.72 -2.43 12.29
CA GLU A 24 -15.47 -1.18 13.05
C GLU A 24 -15.41 0.03 12.10
N HIS A 25 -14.74 -0.12 10.96
CA HIS A 25 -14.64 0.92 9.94
C HIS A 25 -15.97 1.16 9.20
N LEU A 26 -16.77 0.11 8.97
CA LEU A 26 -18.12 0.25 8.40
C LEU A 26 -19.08 0.98 9.36
N ALA A 27 -18.90 0.85 10.67
CA ALA A 27 -19.75 1.51 11.66
C ALA A 27 -19.56 3.04 11.65
N GLU A 28 -18.34 3.50 11.38
CA GLU A 28 -17.96 4.92 11.33
C GLU A 28 -18.20 5.57 9.95
N SER A 29 -18.76 4.82 8.99
CA SER A 29 -18.93 5.23 7.60
C SER A 29 -20.35 5.67 7.27
N ALA A 30 -20.50 6.36 6.14
CA ALA A 30 -21.78 6.91 5.66
C ALA A 30 -22.87 5.85 5.40
N ASP A 31 -24.13 6.28 5.30
CA ASP A 31 -25.29 5.40 5.03
C ASP A 31 -25.14 4.55 3.77
N SER A 32 -24.29 4.95 2.82
CA SER A 32 -24.00 4.21 1.59
C SER A 32 -23.45 2.80 1.83
N VAL A 33 -22.89 2.50 3.02
CA VAL A 33 -22.39 1.15 3.37
C VAL A 33 -23.33 0.36 4.29
N ALA A 34 -24.51 0.90 4.63
CA ALA A 34 -25.41 0.32 5.63
C ALA A 34 -25.85 -1.12 5.30
N ALA A 35 -26.11 -1.42 4.02
CA ALA A 35 -26.50 -2.76 3.58
C ALA A 35 -25.37 -3.79 3.80
N VAL A 36 -24.14 -3.44 3.42
CA VAL A 36 -22.97 -4.32 3.59
C VAL A 36 -22.62 -4.48 5.07
N ARG A 37 -22.82 -3.44 5.88
CA ARG A 37 -22.67 -3.50 7.34
C ARG A 37 -23.61 -4.51 7.98
N ALA A 38 -24.89 -4.51 7.59
CA ALA A 38 -25.86 -5.48 8.07
C ALA A 38 -25.50 -6.91 7.63
N GLU A 39 -25.15 -7.10 6.36
CA GLU A 39 -24.74 -8.41 5.84
C GLU A 39 -23.48 -8.96 6.55
N ALA A 40 -22.50 -8.10 6.84
CA ALA A 40 -21.31 -8.47 7.59
C ALA A 40 -21.64 -8.95 9.01
N ALA A 41 -22.59 -8.30 9.69
CA ALA A 41 -23.02 -8.69 11.03
C ALA A 41 -23.70 -10.07 11.02
N ASP A 42 -24.61 -10.29 10.07
CA ASP A 42 -25.31 -11.57 9.92
C ASP A 42 -24.35 -12.72 9.60
N VAL A 43 -23.41 -12.48 8.67
CA VAL A 43 -22.42 -13.50 8.29
C VAL A 43 -21.43 -13.78 9.41
N ALA A 44 -21.03 -12.77 10.19
CA ALA A 44 -20.20 -12.98 11.37
C ALA A 44 -20.91 -13.86 12.41
N ALA A 45 -22.19 -13.59 12.70
CA ALA A 45 -22.98 -14.38 13.64
C ALA A 45 -23.17 -15.84 13.18
N ALA A 46 -23.46 -16.05 11.89
CA ALA A 46 -23.59 -17.38 11.29
C ALA A 46 -22.25 -18.14 11.33
N ALA A 47 -21.14 -17.48 11.01
CA ALA A 47 -19.81 -18.07 11.05
C ALA A 47 -19.37 -18.43 12.48
N GLN A 48 -19.69 -17.59 13.47
CA GLN A 48 -19.45 -17.90 14.89
C GLN A 48 -20.25 -19.12 15.34
N SER A 49 -21.50 -19.23 14.91
CA SER A 49 -22.36 -20.39 15.20
C SER A 49 -21.79 -21.69 14.60
N ALA A 50 -21.34 -21.65 13.34
CA ALA A 50 -20.68 -22.76 12.67
C ALA A 50 -19.38 -23.18 13.39
N LEU A 51 -18.59 -22.20 13.85
CA LEU A 51 -17.36 -22.44 14.60
C LEU A 51 -17.64 -23.16 15.93
N THR A 52 -18.64 -22.69 16.69
CA THR A 52 -19.04 -23.29 17.97
C THR A 52 -19.58 -24.71 17.78
N ALA A 53 -20.42 -24.94 16.77
CA ALA A 53 -20.99 -26.26 16.48
C ALA A 53 -20.00 -27.23 15.83
N GLY A 54 -18.90 -26.73 15.23
CA GLY A 54 -17.94 -27.53 14.48
C GLY A 54 -18.48 -28.07 13.15
N THR A 55 -19.58 -27.49 12.63
CA THR A 55 -20.26 -27.92 11.39
C THR A 55 -20.22 -26.81 10.34
N ASN A 56 -20.36 -27.16 9.06
CA ASN A 56 -20.41 -26.20 7.93
C ASN A 56 -19.22 -25.21 7.83
N LEU A 57 -18.10 -25.49 8.49
CA LEU A 57 -16.94 -24.59 8.63
C LEU A 57 -16.43 -24.05 7.29
N LYS A 58 -16.39 -24.89 6.24
CA LYS A 58 -15.95 -24.48 4.90
C LYS A 58 -16.88 -23.46 4.25
N GLN A 59 -18.19 -23.67 4.39
CA GLN A 59 -19.19 -22.78 3.82
C GLN A 59 -19.20 -21.43 4.56
N ALA A 60 -19.12 -21.47 5.89
CA ALA A 60 -18.98 -20.28 6.73
C ALA A 60 -17.71 -19.49 6.37
N LEU A 61 -16.56 -20.16 6.25
CA LEU A 61 -15.29 -19.53 5.87
C LEU A 61 -15.37 -18.87 4.48
N ARG A 62 -15.98 -19.57 3.51
CA ARG A 62 -16.15 -19.02 2.17
C ARG A 62 -17.02 -17.76 2.21
N ARG A 63 -18.18 -17.81 2.87
CA ARG A 63 -19.11 -16.69 2.94
C ARG A 63 -18.51 -15.49 3.67
N ALA A 64 -17.79 -15.73 4.77
CA ALA A 64 -17.10 -14.68 5.52
C ALA A 64 -16.01 -13.98 4.68
N ARG A 65 -15.30 -14.71 3.80
CA ARG A 65 -14.33 -14.11 2.86
C ARG A 65 -14.99 -13.26 1.79
N GLU A 66 -16.09 -13.76 1.23
CA GLU A 66 -16.86 -13.04 0.22
C GLU A 66 -17.37 -11.71 0.80
N VAL A 67 -17.97 -11.73 2.00
CA VAL A 67 -18.49 -10.51 2.63
C VAL A 67 -17.39 -9.56 3.11
N GLU A 68 -16.26 -10.06 3.62
CA GLU A 68 -15.10 -9.20 3.90
C GLU A 68 -14.65 -8.47 2.62
N THR A 69 -14.56 -9.16 1.50
CA THR A 69 -14.18 -8.55 0.21
C THR A 69 -15.19 -7.46 -0.20
N CYS A 70 -16.49 -7.73 -0.06
CA CYS A 70 -17.54 -6.75 -0.32
C CYS A 70 -17.46 -5.53 0.62
N ALA A 71 -17.10 -5.73 1.90
CA ALA A 71 -16.90 -4.66 2.87
C ALA A 71 -15.80 -3.69 2.42
N TYR A 72 -14.62 -4.20 2.05
CA TYR A 72 -13.54 -3.36 1.53
C TYR A 72 -13.93 -2.64 0.23
N GLN A 73 -14.64 -3.32 -0.68
CA GLN A 73 -15.12 -2.70 -1.92
C GLN A 73 -16.12 -1.57 -1.65
N ALA A 74 -17.07 -1.76 -0.73
CA ALA A 74 -18.03 -0.74 -0.36
C ALA A 74 -17.37 0.48 0.30
N LEU A 75 -16.40 0.26 1.19
CA LEU A 75 -15.61 1.33 1.79
C LEU A 75 -14.82 2.12 0.74
N ARG A 76 -14.17 1.44 -0.22
CA ARG A 76 -13.46 2.09 -1.35
C ARG A 76 -14.41 2.93 -2.19
N GLN A 77 -15.56 2.39 -2.58
CA GLN A 77 -16.56 3.10 -3.38
C GLN A 77 -17.14 4.32 -2.66
N ALA A 78 -17.43 4.21 -1.36
CA ALA A 78 -17.95 5.32 -0.57
C ALA A 78 -16.96 6.50 -0.47
N ARG A 79 -15.66 6.24 -0.61
CA ARG A 79 -14.63 7.29 -0.69
C ARG A 79 -14.60 7.99 -2.04
N GLU A 80 -14.86 7.26 -3.13
CA GLU A 80 -14.88 7.80 -4.49
C GLU A 80 -16.14 8.62 -4.79
N SER A 81 -17.28 8.26 -4.19
CA SER A 81 -18.61 8.77 -4.58
C SER A 81 -19.00 10.14 -4.02
N GLY A 82 -18.05 10.95 -3.55
CA GLY A 82 -18.34 12.27 -3.00
C GLY A 82 -17.89 13.38 -3.96
N ASP A 83 -18.83 14.10 -4.55
CA ASP A 83 -18.54 15.40 -5.17
C ASP A 83 -18.26 16.37 -4.01
N ARG A 84 -16.97 16.60 -3.71
CA ARG A 84 -16.54 17.36 -2.55
C ARG A 84 -15.93 18.67 -3.05
N THR A 85 -16.58 19.76 -2.74
CA THR A 85 -16.07 21.11 -2.99
C THR A 85 -15.31 21.61 -1.76
N LEU A 86 -14.24 22.36 -1.98
CA LEU A 86 -13.53 23.02 -0.89
C LEU A 86 -14.44 24.09 -0.29
N ALA A 87 -14.74 24.00 1.00
CA ALA A 87 -15.46 25.08 1.68
C ALA A 87 -14.62 26.37 1.65
N LYS A 88 -15.30 27.52 1.55
CA LYS A 88 -14.62 28.83 1.49
C LYS A 88 -13.72 29.04 2.70
N GLY A 89 -12.42 29.26 2.46
CA GLY A 89 -11.42 29.48 3.51
C GLY A 89 -10.94 28.21 4.23
N ALA A 90 -11.44 27.02 3.85
CA ALA A 90 -10.94 25.76 4.41
C ALA A 90 -9.49 25.50 3.94
N PRO A 91 -8.64 24.91 4.80
CA PRO A 91 -7.26 24.62 4.45
C PRO A 91 -7.18 23.49 3.43
N LEU A 92 -6.14 23.51 2.59
CA LEU A 92 -5.87 22.54 1.55
C LEU A 92 -4.43 22.02 1.67
N ALA A 93 -4.24 20.72 1.50
CA ALA A 93 -2.93 20.14 1.22
C ALA A 93 -2.90 19.61 -0.21
N ILE A 94 -1.73 19.68 -0.85
CA ILE A 94 -1.52 18.99 -2.13
C ILE A 94 -0.59 17.81 -1.88
N GLY A 95 -1.08 16.61 -2.18
CA GLY A 95 -0.28 15.41 -2.14
C GLY A 95 0.12 14.95 -3.52
N VAL A 96 1.38 14.53 -3.67
CA VAL A 96 1.97 14.14 -4.94
C VAL A 96 2.58 12.74 -4.84
N ASP A 97 2.22 11.85 -5.76
CA ASP A 97 2.90 10.58 -6.01
C ASP A 97 3.77 10.72 -7.27
N MET A 98 5.09 10.78 -7.06
CA MET A 98 6.07 10.94 -8.13
C MET A 98 6.53 9.58 -8.68
N GLY A 99 5.64 8.86 -9.35
CA GLY A 99 5.99 7.60 -10.00
C GLY A 99 6.99 7.79 -11.17
N GLY A 100 7.73 6.71 -11.51
CA GLY A 100 8.68 6.73 -12.64
C GLY A 100 8.07 6.82 -14.05
N THR A 101 6.75 6.96 -14.18
CA THR A 101 6.06 7.04 -15.49
C THR A 101 5.03 8.16 -15.53
N LYS A 102 4.29 8.35 -14.44
CA LYS A 102 3.33 9.43 -14.23
C LYS A 102 3.62 10.09 -12.88
N ILE A 103 3.33 11.38 -12.80
CA ILE A 103 3.17 12.09 -11.54
C ILE A 103 1.66 12.24 -11.34
N LEU A 104 1.18 11.87 -10.16
CA LEU A 104 -0.19 12.14 -9.72
C LEU A 104 -0.14 13.22 -8.66
N ALA A 105 -1.04 14.19 -8.73
CA ALA A 105 -1.24 15.19 -7.70
C ALA A 105 -2.72 15.22 -7.31
N ALA A 106 -3.02 15.55 -6.06
CA ALA A 106 -4.38 15.77 -5.62
C ALA A 106 -4.48 16.85 -4.56
N GLY A 107 -5.54 17.64 -4.66
CA GLY A 107 -5.96 18.56 -3.60
C GLY A 107 -6.78 17.78 -2.58
N VAL A 108 -6.34 17.80 -1.32
CA VAL A 108 -6.89 16.99 -0.24
C VAL A 108 -7.20 17.85 0.96
N ASP A 109 -8.37 17.67 1.56
CA ASP A 109 -8.73 18.34 2.82
C ASP A 109 -8.12 17.65 4.05
N GLN A 110 -8.38 18.20 5.24
CA GLN A 110 -7.87 17.67 6.52
C GLN A 110 -8.39 16.28 6.89
N ASP A 111 -9.53 15.87 6.33
CA ASP A 111 -10.20 14.60 6.60
C ASP A 111 -9.83 13.52 5.56
N GLY A 112 -8.96 13.87 4.60
CA GLY A 112 -8.48 12.96 3.56
C GLY A 112 -9.44 12.84 2.38
N ALA A 113 -10.32 13.83 2.18
CA ALA A 113 -11.15 13.95 0.99
C ALA A 113 -10.32 14.36 -0.22
N ILE A 114 -10.42 13.64 -1.33
CA ILE A 114 -9.82 14.07 -2.59
C ILE A 114 -10.81 14.98 -3.32
N LEU A 115 -10.44 16.24 -3.52
CA LEU A 115 -11.27 17.24 -4.19
C LEU A 115 -11.05 17.21 -5.70
N VAL A 116 -9.78 17.14 -6.13
CA VAL A 116 -9.36 17.06 -7.53
C VAL A 116 -8.15 16.15 -7.64
N ARG A 117 -8.05 15.42 -8.77
CA ARG A 117 -6.84 14.70 -9.18
C ARG A 117 -6.30 15.28 -10.48
N THR A 118 -5.00 15.52 -10.51
CA THR A 118 -4.26 15.93 -11.69
C THR A 118 -3.22 14.86 -12.02
N LYS A 119 -2.95 14.66 -13.32
CA LYS A 119 -2.01 13.64 -13.79
C LYS A 119 -1.17 14.17 -14.93
N VAL A 120 0.14 14.16 -14.73
CA VAL A 120 1.12 14.54 -15.75
C VAL A 120 2.10 13.39 -16.01
N LYS A 121 2.74 13.40 -17.18
CA LYS A 121 3.80 12.43 -17.48
C LYS A 121 5.08 12.84 -16.74
N THR A 122 5.75 11.88 -16.12
CA THR A 122 7.02 12.12 -15.42
C THR A 122 8.12 12.56 -16.39
N GLY A 123 8.21 11.86 -17.54
CA GLY A 123 9.32 12.00 -18.49
C GLY A 123 10.65 11.55 -17.89
N ALA A 124 10.71 10.30 -17.42
CA ALA A 124 11.94 9.73 -16.87
C ALA A 124 13.09 9.81 -17.88
N GLY A 125 14.26 10.29 -17.42
CA GLY A 125 15.43 10.55 -18.24
C GLY A 125 15.57 12.01 -18.71
N ASP A 126 14.55 12.85 -18.49
CA ASP A 126 14.66 14.29 -18.72
C ASP A 126 15.52 14.97 -17.63
N PRO A 127 16.05 16.18 -17.88
CA PRO A 127 16.81 16.94 -16.89
C PRO A 127 15.99 17.20 -15.62
N VAL A 128 16.67 17.25 -14.47
CA VAL A 128 16.07 17.49 -13.15
C VAL A 128 15.14 18.71 -13.18
N ASP A 129 15.62 19.86 -13.66
CA ASP A 129 14.85 21.11 -13.68
C ASP A 129 13.53 20.98 -14.49
N THR A 130 13.55 20.22 -15.59
CA THR A 130 12.34 19.95 -16.39
C THR A 130 11.30 19.16 -15.59
N LEU A 131 11.72 18.21 -14.78
CA LEU A 131 10.80 17.42 -13.97
C LEU A 131 10.31 18.20 -12.74
N VAL A 132 11.15 19.02 -12.12
CA VAL A 132 10.73 19.97 -11.06
C VAL A 132 9.73 20.98 -11.62
N GLN A 133 9.93 21.47 -12.85
CA GLN A 133 8.97 22.35 -13.51
C GLN A 133 7.61 21.67 -13.70
N ARG A 134 7.58 20.40 -14.14
CA ARG A 134 6.33 19.62 -14.26
C ARG A 134 5.65 19.38 -12.91
N LEU A 135 6.41 19.19 -11.84
CA LEU A 135 5.86 19.09 -10.49
C LEU A 135 5.19 20.41 -10.09
N ALA A 136 5.85 21.54 -10.34
CA ALA A 136 5.29 22.86 -10.05
C ALA A 136 3.99 23.11 -10.85
N GLU A 137 3.99 22.77 -12.14
CA GLU A 137 2.81 22.87 -13.01
C GLU A 137 1.66 21.98 -12.51
N ALA A 138 1.93 20.73 -12.12
CA ALA A 138 0.91 19.83 -11.59
C ALA A 138 0.29 20.36 -10.29
N VAL A 139 1.09 20.97 -9.41
CA VAL A 139 0.61 21.63 -8.18
C VAL A 139 -0.28 22.82 -8.52
N GLN A 140 0.18 23.71 -9.42
CA GLN A 140 -0.58 24.90 -9.83
C GLN A 140 -1.90 24.54 -10.55
N GLU A 141 -1.88 23.54 -11.43
CA GLU A 141 -3.06 23.00 -12.09
C GLU A 141 -4.05 22.44 -11.06
N THR A 142 -3.56 21.71 -10.06
CA THR A 142 -4.39 21.17 -8.98
C THR A 142 -5.02 22.30 -8.15
N MET A 143 -4.26 23.32 -7.74
CA MET A 143 -4.80 24.47 -7.02
C MET A 143 -5.90 25.18 -7.82
N THR A 144 -5.64 25.43 -9.10
CA THR A 144 -6.56 26.12 -10.01
C THR A 144 -7.86 25.33 -10.17
N ALA A 145 -7.74 24.01 -10.37
CA ALA A 145 -8.89 23.13 -10.54
C ALA A 145 -9.74 22.98 -9.27
N VAL A 146 -9.13 23.04 -8.08
CA VAL A 146 -9.86 23.10 -6.80
C VAL A 146 -10.53 24.48 -6.60
N GLY A 147 -10.00 25.54 -7.24
CA GLY A 147 -10.44 26.92 -7.00
C GLY A 147 -9.96 27.46 -5.65
N ALA A 148 -8.80 27.00 -5.17
CA ALA A 148 -8.25 27.40 -3.89
C ALA A 148 -7.38 28.67 -4.01
N GLU A 149 -7.53 29.57 -3.05
CA GLU A 149 -6.64 30.73 -2.90
C GLU A 149 -5.27 30.30 -2.34
N PRO A 150 -4.16 30.98 -2.67
CA PRO A 150 -2.83 30.64 -2.17
C PRO A 150 -2.74 30.53 -0.64
N ALA A 151 -3.47 31.37 0.09
CA ALA A 151 -3.50 31.35 1.56
C ALA A 151 -4.15 30.10 2.16
N GLN A 152 -4.91 29.32 1.38
CA GLN A 152 -5.52 28.07 1.83
C GLN A 152 -4.52 26.90 1.74
N LEU A 153 -3.50 27.00 0.88
CA LEU A 153 -2.51 25.93 0.72
C LEU A 153 -1.60 25.85 1.95
N LYS A 154 -1.64 24.72 2.65
CA LYS A 154 -0.79 24.43 3.80
C LYS A 154 0.56 23.83 3.43
N GLY A 155 0.69 23.32 2.21
CA GLY A 155 1.95 22.78 1.69
C GLY A 155 1.74 21.73 0.62
N VAL A 156 2.86 21.24 0.10
CA VAL A 156 2.92 20.14 -0.86
C VAL A 156 3.73 19.00 -0.26
N GLY A 157 3.14 17.81 -0.15
CA GLY A 157 3.85 16.61 0.26
C GLY A 157 4.06 15.67 -0.91
N ILE A 158 5.27 15.12 -1.03
CA ILE A 158 5.69 14.33 -2.19
C ILE A 158 6.19 12.96 -1.73
N GLY A 159 5.58 11.91 -2.27
CA GLY A 159 6.15 10.56 -2.29
C GLY A 159 7.08 10.41 -3.47
N ALA A 160 8.36 10.16 -3.20
CA ALA A 160 9.38 9.98 -4.21
C ALA A 160 9.97 8.56 -4.16
N PRO A 161 10.30 7.97 -5.32
CA PRO A 161 10.93 6.67 -5.38
C PRO A 161 12.41 6.79 -5.01
N GLY A 162 12.95 5.74 -4.42
CA GLY A 162 14.37 5.63 -4.11
C GLY A 162 14.69 6.04 -2.67
N SER A 163 15.97 6.33 -2.43
CA SER A 163 16.48 6.72 -1.11
C SER A 163 16.30 8.23 -0.92
N ILE A 164 15.64 8.60 0.17
CA ILE A 164 15.23 9.96 0.49
C ILE A 164 15.90 10.39 1.78
N ASN A 165 16.53 11.57 1.77
CA ASN A 165 16.86 12.28 3.00
C ASN A 165 15.70 13.25 3.28
N TYR A 166 14.78 12.82 4.14
CA TYR A 166 13.55 13.54 4.43
C TYR A 166 13.82 14.85 5.19
N GLU A 167 14.82 14.89 6.07
CA GLU A 167 15.21 16.09 6.83
C GLU A 167 15.67 17.23 5.92
N ARG A 168 16.52 16.92 4.93
CA ARG A 168 17.03 17.90 3.95
C ARG A 168 16.10 18.08 2.75
N GLY A 169 15.10 17.22 2.59
CA GLY A 169 14.19 17.23 1.45
C GLY A 169 14.89 16.87 0.13
N GLU A 170 15.75 15.85 0.18
CA GLU A 170 16.62 15.44 -0.92
C GLU A 170 16.35 14.01 -1.42
N VAL A 171 16.34 13.84 -2.74
CA VAL A 171 16.40 12.52 -3.36
C VAL A 171 17.86 12.12 -3.51
N VAL A 172 18.35 11.30 -2.58
CA VAL A 172 19.74 10.84 -2.55
C VAL A 172 20.03 9.98 -3.78
N LEU A 173 19.15 9.02 -4.07
CA LEU A 173 19.29 8.15 -5.24
C LEU A 173 17.94 7.65 -5.73
N ALA A 174 17.60 7.97 -6.98
CA ALA A 174 16.45 7.38 -7.68
C ALA A 174 16.88 6.85 -9.06
N PRO A 175 17.28 5.56 -9.16
CA PRO A 175 17.82 5.00 -10.40
C PRO A 175 16.81 5.05 -11.57
N ASN A 176 15.53 4.92 -11.27
CA ASN A 176 14.46 4.98 -12.26
C ASN A 176 14.30 6.37 -12.89
N LEU A 177 14.78 7.42 -12.23
CA LEU A 177 14.75 8.81 -12.70
C LEU A 177 16.12 9.28 -13.19
N GLY A 178 17.19 8.51 -12.94
CA GLY A 178 18.56 8.93 -13.20
C GLY A 178 19.06 10.00 -12.22
N TRP A 179 18.45 10.12 -11.05
CA TRP A 179 18.75 11.17 -10.08
C TRP A 179 19.75 10.72 -9.02
N ARG A 180 20.57 11.67 -8.60
CA ARG A 180 21.53 11.56 -7.51
C ARG A 180 21.65 12.92 -6.82
N ASP A 181 21.54 12.93 -5.49
CA ASP A 181 21.70 14.10 -4.63
C ASP A 181 20.90 15.33 -5.11
N VAL A 182 19.62 15.12 -5.43
CA VAL A 182 18.73 16.18 -5.95
C VAL A 182 18.00 16.88 -4.80
N PRO A 183 18.21 18.19 -4.58
CA PRO A 183 17.52 18.98 -3.54
C PRO A 183 16.11 19.35 -3.97
N LEU A 184 15.25 18.33 -4.13
CA LEU A 184 13.92 18.46 -4.70
C LEU A 184 13.04 19.46 -3.94
N LYS A 185 13.05 19.40 -2.59
CA LYS A 185 12.30 20.33 -1.75
C LYS A 185 12.62 21.78 -2.12
N ARG A 186 13.89 22.16 -2.01
CA ARG A 186 14.37 23.51 -2.30
C ARG A 186 14.03 23.95 -3.72
N LEU A 187 14.32 23.10 -4.71
CA LEU A 187 14.09 23.42 -6.13
C LEU A 187 12.61 23.65 -6.42
N LEU A 188 11.72 22.92 -5.76
CA LEU A 188 10.28 23.08 -5.93
C LEU A 188 9.74 24.29 -5.17
N GLU A 189 10.21 24.55 -3.95
CA GLU A 189 9.88 25.76 -3.17
C GLU A 189 10.25 27.03 -3.95
N GLU A 190 11.42 27.06 -4.59
CA GLU A 190 11.85 28.17 -5.46
C GLU A 190 10.87 28.41 -6.63
N LYS A 191 10.20 27.37 -7.14
CA LYS A 191 9.22 27.47 -8.26
C LYS A 191 7.79 27.76 -7.81
N LEU A 192 7.38 27.34 -6.61
CA LEU A 192 6.00 27.48 -6.11
C LEU A 192 5.70 28.81 -5.40
N ALA A 193 6.68 29.73 -5.37
CA ALA A 193 6.72 30.96 -4.58
C ALA A 193 7.00 30.73 -3.08
N ALA A 194 7.63 31.73 -2.43
CA ALA A 194 8.41 31.61 -1.19
C ALA A 194 7.65 31.17 0.10
N ASN A 195 6.35 30.86 0.05
CA ASN A 195 5.54 30.52 1.23
C ASN A 195 4.83 29.16 1.12
N CYS A 196 5.19 28.31 0.15
CA CYS A 196 4.64 26.96 0.04
C CYS A 196 5.64 25.93 0.59
N PRO A 197 5.45 25.41 1.81
CA PRO A 197 6.37 24.41 2.36
C PRO A 197 6.24 23.10 1.58
N VAL A 198 7.39 22.52 1.23
CA VAL A 198 7.46 21.23 0.54
C VAL A 198 8.01 20.17 1.50
N PHE A 199 7.31 19.03 1.58
CA PHE A 199 7.69 17.87 2.35
C PHE A 199 7.99 16.70 1.41
N LEU A 200 9.06 15.97 1.68
CA LEU A 200 9.52 14.87 0.84
C LEU A 200 9.70 13.62 1.68
N GLU A 201 9.22 12.50 1.15
CA GLU A 201 9.33 11.20 1.80
C GLU A 201 9.34 10.08 0.75
N ASN A 202 9.77 8.89 1.14
CA ASN A 202 9.68 7.69 0.32
C ASN A 202 8.22 7.31 0.00
N ASP A 203 7.99 6.83 -1.22
CA ASP A 203 6.67 6.43 -1.75
C ASP A 203 5.94 5.37 -0.90
N VAL A 204 6.67 4.47 -0.25
CA VAL A 204 6.11 3.41 0.60
C VAL A 204 5.81 3.92 2.01
N ASN A 205 6.68 4.79 2.56
CA ASN A 205 6.45 5.44 3.84
C ASN A 205 5.18 6.29 3.79
N ILE A 206 5.02 7.11 2.75
CA ILE A 206 3.81 7.93 2.63
C ILE A 206 2.55 7.09 2.42
N GLY A 207 2.62 5.97 1.68
CA GLY A 207 1.48 5.06 1.54
C GLY A 207 1.08 4.44 2.89
N THR A 208 2.07 4.12 3.73
CA THR A 208 1.84 3.63 5.10
C THR A 208 1.23 4.72 5.98
N LEU A 209 1.75 5.94 5.92
CA LEU A 209 1.20 7.10 6.64
C LEU A 209 -0.24 7.40 6.21
N ALA A 210 -0.54 7.31 4.90
CA ALA A 210 -1.86 7.49 4.35
C ALA A 210 -2.84 6.47 4.95
N GLU A 211 -2.47 5.20 4.98
CA GLU A 211 -3.30 4.14 5.55
C GLU A 211 -3.53 4.33 7.05
N GLY A 212 -2.49 4.72 7.80
CA GLY A 212 -2.60 5.03 9.23
C GLY A 212 -3.45 6.26 9.54
N ARG A 213 -3.51 7.24 8.63
CA ARG A 213 -4.26 8.49 8.85
C ARG A 213 -5.67 8.46 8.30
N PHE A 214 -5.84 7.96 7.07
CA PHE A 214 -7.07 8.07 6.29
C PHE A 214 -7.64 6.71 5.84
N GLY A 215 -6.86 5.64 5.98
CA GLY A 215 -7.20 4.30 5.50
C GLY A 215 -7.63 3.34 6.60
N ILE A 216 -7.32 2.06 6.43
CA ILE A 216 -7.74 0.99 7.35
C ILE A 216 -6.90 0.93 8.64
N GLY A 217 -5.84 1.73 8.71
CA GLY A 217 -5.01 1.87 9.91
C GLY A 217 -5.47 3.01 10.82
N ARG A 218 -6.56 3.71 10.50
CA ARG A 218 -7.02 4.88 11.26
C ARG A 218 -7.26 4.52 12.72
N GLY A 219 -6.66 5.29 13.62
CA GLY A 219 -6.77 5.09 15.07
C GLY A 219 -5.75 4.09 15.65
N LEU A 220 -5.01 3.36 14.80
CA LEU A 220 -3.91 2.52 15.23
C LEU A 220 -2.62 3.33 15.33
N ARG A 221 -1.73 2.92 16.24
CA ARG A 221 -0.43 3.57 16.47
C ARG A 221 0.74 2.76 15.95
N HIS A 222 0.62 1.44 15.91
CA HIS A 222 1.67 0.54 15.45
C HIS A 222 1.20 -0.23 14.21
N VAL A 223 1.62 0.24 13.02
CA VAL A 223 1.16 -0.28 11.73
C VAL A 223 2.35 -0.60 10.85
N VAL A 224 2.30 -1.73 10.14
CA VAL A 224 3.27 -2.06 9.09
C VAL A 224 2.57 -2.02 7.74
N GLY A 225 3.02 -1.15 6.85
CA GLY A 225 2.64 -1.16 5.45
C GLY A 225 3.54 -2.08 4.63
N VAL A 226 2.97 -2.91 3.76
CA VAL A 226 3.70 -3.75 2.80
C VAL A 226 3.09 -3.55 1.42
N PHE A 227 3.80 -2.83 0.54
CA PHE A 227 3.30 -2.48 -0.78
C PHE A 227 3.93 -3.35 -1.86
N TRP A 228 3.11 -4.24 -2.42
CA TRP A 228 3.51 -5.24 -3.41
C TRP A 228 3.18 -4.76 -4.83
N GLY A 229 4.21 -4.32 -5.55
CA GLY A 229 4.08 -3.78 -6.89
C GLY A 229 5.23 -4.20 -7.80
N THR A 230 5.83 -3.21 -8.48
CA THR A 230 7.07 -3.39 -9.26
C THR A 230 8.15 -4.06 -8.41
N GLY A 231 8.40 -3.47 -7.24
CA GLY A 231 9.18 -4.00 -6.14
C GLY A 231 8.29 -4.49 -4.99
N ILE A 232 8.88 -4.67 -3.82
CA ILE A 232 8.14 -4.85 -2.56
C ILE A 232 8.74 -3.88 -1.55
N GLY A 233 7.95 -2.90 -1.13
CA GLY A 233 8.35 -1.94 -0.11
C GLY A 233 7.74 -2.23 1.25
N GLY A 234 8.36 -1.73 2.31
CA GLY A 234 7.77 -1.64 3.64
C GLY A 234 7.76 -0.21 4.16
N GLY A 235 6.83 0.08 5.07
CA GLY A 235 6.83 1.27 5.92
C GLY A 235 6.30 0.89 7.30
N VAL A 236 6.68 1.64 8.33
CA VAL A 236 6.29 1.35 9.71
C VAL A 236 5.84 2.64 10.39
N LEU A 237 4.68 2.59 11.03
CA LEU A 237 4.26 3.54 12.05
C LEU A 237 4.56 2.95 13.42
N CYS A 238 5.22 3.72 14.29
CA CYS A 238 5.44 3.41 15.70
C CYS A 238 4.96 4.60 16.52
N ASP A 239 4.06 4.36 17.47
CA ASP A 239 3.42 5.41 18.26
C ASP A 239 2.70 6.49 17.41
N GLY A 240 2.21 6.09 16.22
CA GLY A 240 1.55 6.97 15.27
C GLY A 240 2.49 7.66 14.29
N GLU A 241 3.81 7.52 14.48
CA GLU A 241 4.85 8.23 13.74
C GLU A 241 5.61 7.32 12.78
N LEU A 242 6.05 7.87 11.64
CA LEU A 242 6.90 7.11 10.72
C LEU A 242 8.21 6.73 11.40
N LEU A 243 8.55 5.44 11.35
CA LEU A 243 9.85 4.96 11.78
C LEU A 243 10.83 5.13 10.62
N HIS A 244 11.72 6.12 10.71
CA HIS A 244 12.77 6.38 9.73
C HIS A 244 14.05 5.55 9.96
N GLY A 245 14.31 5.15 11.21
CA GLY A 245 15.59 4.52 11.58
C GLY A 245 16.74 5.53 11.66
N GLY A 246 17.97 5.05 11.80
CA GLY A 246 19.14 5.92 12.03
C GLY A 246 19.60 6.74 10.81
N ASP A 247 19.23 6.30 9.60
CA ASP A 247 19.65 6.89 8.33
C ASP A 247 18.49 7.10 7.34
N GLY A 248 17.24 7.00 7.79
CA GLY A 248 16.05 7.14 6.95
C GLY A 248 15.67 5.89 6.15
N MET A 249 16.37 4.76 6.33
CA MET A 249 16.19 3.53 5.54
C MET A 249 15.51 2.38 6.32
N ALA A 250 14.76 2.71 7.38
CA ALA A 250 13.98 1.68 8.08
C ALA A 250 12.94 1.02 7.16
N ALA A 251 12.51 -0.18 7.54
CA ALA A 251 11.43 -0.92 6.87
C ALA A 251 11.68 -1.32 5.40
N GLU A 252 12.94 -1.54 4.99
CA GLU A 252 13.32 -2.14 3.69
C GLU A 252 12.95 -3.64 3.57
N ILE A 253 11.67 -3.96 3.75
CA ILE A 253 11.10 -5.31 3.84
C ILE A 253 11.36 -6.13 2.56
N GLY A 254 11.38 -5.48 1.39
CA GLY A 254 11.71 -6.12 0.12
C GLY A 254 13.10 -6.75 0.08
N HIS A 255 14.03 -6.23 0.89
CA HIS A 255 15.44 -6.65 0.89
C HIS A 255 15.78 -7.70 1.95
N VAL A 256 14.80 -8.08 2.79
CA VAL A 256 14.93 -9.23 3.70
C VAL A 256 15.27 -10.50 2.91
N VAL A 257 16.34 -11.19 3.32
CA VAL A 257 16.80 -12.42 2.66
C VAL A 257 15.92 -13.59 3.08
N VAL A 258 15.08 -14.06 2.16
CA VAL A 258 14.16 -15.20 2.39
C VAL A 258 14.66 -16.51 1.78
N LYS A 259 15.67 -16.44 0.91
CA LYS A 259 16.34 -17.61 0.34
C LYS A 259 17.82 -17.34 0.18
N PRO A 260 18.66 -17.66 1.18
CA PRO A 260 20.11 -17.57 1.06
C PRO A 260 20.62 -18.26 -0.22
N GLY A 261 21.56 -17.62 -0.92
CA GLY A 261 22.04 -18.09 -2.24
C GLY A 261 21.00 -18.00 -3.36
N GLY A 262 19.90 -17.29 -3.14
CA GLY A 262 18.84 -17.07 -4.12
C GLY A 262 19.27 -16.18 -5.29
N PRO A 263 18.31 -15.78 -6.14
CA PRO A 263 18.62 -14.95 -7.29
C PRO A 263 19.07 -13.54 -6.86
N CYS A 264 19.87 -12.88 -7.71
CA CYS A 264 20.30 -11.51 -7.47
C CYS A 264 19.09 -10.55 -7.41
N CYS A 265 19.15 -9.62 -6.46
CA CYS A 265 18.25 -8.49 -6.27
C CYS A 265 18.87 -7.23 -6.91
N GLY A 266 18.03 -6.22 -7.17
CA GLY A 266 18.50 -4.92 -7.67
C GLY A 266 19.43 -4.19 -6.69
N CYS A 267 19.31 -4.45 -5.39
CA CYS A 267 20.19 -3.89 -4.37
C CYS A 267 21.59 -4.53 -4.31
N GLY A 268 21.90 -5.52 -5.16
CA GLY A 268 23.18 -6.24 -5.18
C GLY A 268 23.23 -7.52 -4.34
N ASN A 269 22.35 -7.66 -3.35
CA ASN A 269 22.24 -8.87 -2.54
C ASN A 269 21.60 -10.06 -3.30
N ARG A 270 21.64 -11.25 -2.69
CA ARG A 270 21.03 -12.48 -3.22
C ARG A 270 19.96 -13.02 -2.29
N GLY A 271 18.81 -13.36 -2.87
CA GLY A 271 17.75 -14.04 -2.13
C GLY A 271 16.77 -13.16 -1.38
N CYS A 272 16.78 -11.85 -1.64
CA CYS A 272 15.80 -10.90 -1.12
C CYS A 272 14.36 -11.29 -1.50
N LEU A 273 13.39 -10.92 -0.66
CA LEU A 273 11.97 -11.12 -0.91
C LEU A 273 11.58 -10.54 -2.28
N GLU A 274 11.99 -9.30 -2.57
CA GLU A 274 11.70 -8.61 -3.82
C GLU A 274 12.14 -9.45 -5.03
N ALA A 275 13.38 -9.95 -5.02
CA ALA A 275 13.94 -10.76 -6.11
C ALA A 275 13.11 -12.02 -6.40
N LEU A 276 12.33 -12.51 -5.43
CA LEU A 276 11.58 -13.76 -5.50
C LEU A 276 10.07 -13.57 -5.65
N ALA A 277 9.52 -12.43 -5.22
CA ALA A 277 8.10 -12.23 -5.08
C ALA A 277 7.58 -10.95 -5.74
N SER A 278 8.40 -9.93 -6.01
CA SER A 278 7.93 -8.72 -6.69
C SER A 278 7.43 -9.02 -8.10
N ARG A 279 6.71 -8.07 -8.73
CA ARG A 279 6.27 -8.22 -10.12
C ARG A 279 7.45 -8.44 -11.08
N THR A 280 8.59 -7.78 -10.86
CA THR A 280 9.82 -8.02 -11.66
C THR A 280 10.41 -9.40 -11.38
N GLY A 281 10.42 -9.86 -10.12
CA GLY A 281 10.83 -11.21 -9.73
C GLY A 281 9.94 -12.32 -10.31
N ILE A 282 8.62 -12.09 -10.38
CA ILE A 282 7.64 -12.98 -11.02
C ILE A 282 7.88 -13.03 -12.53
N SER A 283 8.05 -11.87 -13.16
CA SER A 283 8.33 -11.75 -14.61
C SER A 283 9.56 -12.57 -15.01
N ARG A 284 10.63 -12.49 -14.22
CA ARG A 284 11.85 -13.29 -14.41
C ARG A 284 11.59 -14.80 -14.31
N GLN A 285 10.75 -15.23 -13.37
CA GLN A 285 10.40 -16.64 -13.19
C GLN A 285 9.52 -17.16 -14.35
N VAL A 286 8.58 -16.35 -14.84
CA VAL A 286 7.76 -16.68 -16.02
C VAL A 286 8.63 -16.84 -17.26
N ARG A 287 9.53 -15.89 -17.53
CA ARG A 287 10.51 -15.98 -18.62
C ARG A 287 11.35 -17.25 -18.54
N TYR A 288 11.84 -17.58 -17.35
CA TYR A 288 12.62 -18.79 -17.15
C TYR A 288 11.80 -20.05 -17.47
N ALA A 289 10.52 -20.09 -17.10
CA ALA A 289 9.64 -21.21 -17.44
C ALA A 289 9.40 -21.34 -18.96
N VAL A 290 9.17 -20.22 -19.65
CA VAL A 290 9.02 -20.18 -21.12
C VAL A 290 10.29 -20.65 -21.81
N ALA A 291 11.47 -20.16 -21.39
CA ALA A 291 12.77 -20.56 -21.93
C ALA A 291 13.08 -22.05 -21.70
N LYS A 292 12.47 -22.67 -20.68
CA LYS A 292 12.56 -24.11 -20.42
C LYS A 292 11.48 -24.94 -21.14
N GLY A 293 10.74 -24.34 -22.08
CA GLY A 293 9.73 -25.03 -22.87
C GLY A 293 8.52 -25.51 -22.08
N LYS A 294 8.22 -24.90 -20.92
CA LYS A 294 7.05 -25.30 -20.13
C LYS A 294 5.75 -24.93 -20.86
N ALA A 295 4.75 -25.81 -20.78
CA ALA A 295 3.36 -25.53 -21.10
C ALA A 295 2.87 -24.33 -20.29
N THR A 296 2.57 -23.21 -20.94
CA THR A 296 2.09 -22.00 -20.25
C THR A 296 1.38 -21.01 -21.16
N TYR A 297 0.48 -20.20 -20.59
CA TYR A 297 -0.19 -19.07 -21.23
C TYR A 297 0.77 -18.13 -21.98
N TRP A 298 2.03 -18.05 -21.54
CA TRP A 298 3.02 -17.11 -22.04
C TRP A 298 3.82 -17.59 -23.27
N GLN A 299 3.60 -18.81 -23.76
CA GLN A 299 4.44 -19.43 -24.80
C GLN A 299 4.57 -18.62 -26.10
N ASN A 300 3.50 -17.92 -26.49
CA ASN A 300 3.47 -17.10 -27.70
C ASN A 300 3.76 -15.60 -27.43
N VAL A 301 4.08 -15.25 -26.17
CA VAL A 301 4.37 -13.87 -25.79
C VAL A 301 5.87 -13.62 -26.00
N ARG A 302 6.19 -12.62 -26.83
CA ARG A 302 7.58 -12.19 -27.07
C ARG A 302 8.28 -11.87 -25.74
N ALA A 303 9.52 -12.32 -25.57
CA ALA A 303 10.29 -12.15 -24.33
C ALA A 303 10.32 -10.70 -23.81
N LYS A 304 10.49 -9.72 -24.72
CA LYS A 304 10.48 -8.28 -24.38
C LYS A 304 9.19 -7.79 -23.73
N ASN A 305 8.07 -8.43 -24.01
CA ASN A 305 6.78 -8.10 -23.39
C ASN A 305 6.66 -8.68 -21.98
N LEU A 306 7.39 -9.77 -21.70
CA LEU A 306 7.48 -10.36 -20.36
C LEU A 306 8.37 -9.52 -19.43
N ASP A 307 9.29 -8.71 -19.95
CA ASP A 307 10.09 -7.78 -19.13
C ASP A 307 9.25 -6.62 -18.57
N ARG A 308 8.09 -6.34 -19.18
CA ARG A 308 7.16 -5.28 -18.80
C ARG A 308 5.82 -5.84 -18.34
N LEU A 309 5.83 -7.02 -17.74
CA LEU A 309 4.61 -7.72 -17.35
C LEU A 309 3.85 -6.91 -16.28
N ARG A 310 2.62 -6.53 -16.60
CA ARG A 310 1.72 -5.79 -15.71
C ARG A 310 0.80 -6.76 -14.97
N SER A 311 0.33 -6.37 -13.78
CA SER A 311 -0.55 -7.20 -12.94
C SER A 311 -1.79 -7.70 -13.67
N GLY A 312 -2.42 -6.87 -14.51
CA GLY A 312 -3.58 -7.29 -15.31
C GLY A 312 -3.33 -8.44 -16.29
N LEU A 313 -2.09 -8.64 -16.75
CA LEU A 313 -1.75 -9.82 -17.56
C LEU A 313 -1.62 -11.07 -16.69
N LEU A 314 -1.09 -10.96 -15.46
CA LEU A 314 -1.05 -12.08 -14.51
C LEU A 314 -2.47 -12.57 -14.20
N VAL A 315 -3.41 -11.65 -13.97
CA VAL A 315 -4.82 -11.97 -13.76
C VAL A 315 -5.38 -12.80 -14.92
N LYS A 316 -5.12 -12.40 -16.16
CA LYS A 316 -5.58 -13.15 -17.34
C LYS A 316 -5.01 -14.57 -17.38
N ALA A 317 -3.73 -14.75 -17.06
CA ALA A 317 -3.11 -16.07 -17.02
C ALA A 317 -3.69 -16.94 -15.89
N LEU A 318 -3.92 -16.38 -14.70
CA LEU A 318 -4.55 -17.10 -13.59
C LEU A 318 -5.99 -17.53 -13.94
N ARG A 319 -6.78 -16.63 -14.53
CA ARG A 319 -8.15 -16.93 -14.99
C ARG A 319 -8.19 -17.96 -16.12
N ALA A 320 -7.15 -18.01 -16.94
CA ALA A 320 -6.97 -19.03 -17.97
C ALA A 320 -6.49 -20.39 -17.41
N GLY A 321 -6.33 -20.53 -16.09
CA GLY A 321 -5.90 -21.77 -15.46
C GLY A 321 -4.41 -22.08 -15.65
N ASP A 322 -3.57 -21.08 -15.92
CA ASP A 322 -2.14 -21.30 -16.16
C ASP A 322 -1.44 -21.80 -14.89
N GLU A 323 -1.07 -23.08 -14.88
CA GLU A 323 -0.43 -23.73 -13.72
C GLU A 323 0.93 -23.12 -13.36
N VAL A 324 1.68 -22.65 -14.38
CA VAL A 324 2.99 -22.03 -14.17
C VAL A 324 2.85 -20.74 -13.38
N THR A 325 1.97 -19.84 -13.81
CA THR A 325 1.67 -18.58 -13.14
C THR A 325 1.08 -18.84 -11.76
N THR A 326 0.09 -19.74 -11.66
CA THR A 326 -0.52 -20.11 -10.37
C THR A 326 0.53 -20.56 -9.36
N ARG A 327 1.46 -21.42 -9.77
CA ARG A 327 2.54 -21.91 -8.90
C ARG A 327 3.53 -20.80 -8.51
N ILE A 328 3.90 -19.92 -9.44
CA ILE A 328 4.82 -18.80 -9.16
C ILE A 328 4.16 -17.83 -8.17
N MET A 329 2.93 -17.41 -8.44
CA MET A 329 2.17 -16.48 -7.59
C MET A 329 1.93 -17.06 -6.19
N THR A 330 1.54 -18.34 -6.11
CA THR A 330 1.37 -19.02 -4.82
C THR A 330 2.66 -19.03 -4.00
N LYS A 331 3.82 -19.28 -4.64
CA LYS A 331 5.12 -19.24 -3.95
C LYS A 331 5.50 -17.83 -3.52
N ALA A 332 5.19 -16.82 -4.33
CA ALA A 332 5.43 -15.42 -3.99
C ALA A 332 4.59 -14.98 -2.79
N ALA A 333 3.27 -15.23 -2.81
CA ALA A 333 2.35 -14.91 -1.73
C ALA A 333 2.73 -15.58 -0.40
N LYS A 334 3.15 -16.85 -0.45
CA LYS A 334 3.67 -17.55 0.75
C LYS A 334 4.89 -16.85 1.35
N ARG A 335 5.83 -16.38 0.51
CA ARG A 335 7.02 -15.67 0.99
C ARG A 335 6.67 -14.32 1.59
N VAL A 336 5.76 -13.58 0.97
CA VAL A 336 5.23 -12.31 1.52
C VAL A 336 4.63 -12.56 2.90
N GLY A 337 3.74 -13.55 3.05
CA GLY A 337 3.16 -13.88 4.36
C GLY A 337 4.19 -14.31 5.42
N ILE A 338 5.22 -15.07 5.05
CA ILE A 338 6.33 -15.42 5.96
C ILE A 338 7.08 -14.18 6.44
N VAL A 339 7.39 -13.25 5.53
CA VAL A 339 8.10 -12.02 5.89
C VAL A 339 7.23 -11.10 6.73
N CYS A 340 5.94 -10.92 6.37
CA CYS A 340 4.98 -10.20 7.21
C CYS A 340 4.97 -10.76 8.64
N ALA A 341 4.97 -12.08 8.81
CA ALA A 341 4.98 -12.70 10.14
C ALA A 341 6.30 -12.48 10.87
N SER A 342 7.42 -12.54 10.14
CA SER A 342 8.75 -12.28 10.70
C SER A 342 8.86 -10.84 11.21
N VAL A 343 8.38 -9.87 10.44
CA VAL A 343 8.30 -8.46 10.84
C VAL A 343 7.36 -8.29 12.05
N ALA A 344 6.19 -8.93 12.01
CA ALA A 344 5.24 -8.89 13.13
C ALA A 344 5.80 -9.50 14.42
N ASN A 345 6.64 -10.54 14.33
CA ASN A 345 7.31 -11.12 15.49
C ASN A 345 8.35 -10.17 16.11
N VAL A 346 8.92 -9.25 15.33
CA VAL A 346 9.91 -8.28 15.80
C VAL A 346 9.24 -7.02 16.34
N LEU A 347 8.25 -6.49 15.63
CA LEU A 347 7.65 -5.19 15.93
C LEU A 347 6.36 -5.26 16.75
N ALA A 348 5.70 -6.43 16.80
CA ALA A 348 4.40 -6.63 17.42
C ALA A 348 3.35 -5.53 17.07
N PRO A 349 3.12 -5.24 15.77
CA PRO A 349 2.18 -4.19 15.37
C PRO A 349 0.72 -4.60 15.65
N GLU A 350 -0.17 -3.61 15.62
CA GLU A 350 -1.63 -3.83 15.66
C GLU A 350 -2.13 -4.37 14.31
N ALA A 351 -1.58 -3.85 13.21
CA ALA A 351 -1.93 -4.27 11.85
C ALA A 351 -0.74 -4.34 10.89
N VAL A 352 -0.82 -5.30 9.96
CA VAL A 352 0.00 -5.39 8.75
C VAL A 352 -0.92 -5.18 7.55
N ILE A 353 -0.78 -4.01 6.92
CA ILE A 353 -1.59 -3.59 5.78
C ILE A 353 -0.83 -3.95 4.50
N VAL A 354 -1.44 -4.76 3.64
CA VAL A 354 -0.81 -5.21 2.39
C VAL A 354 -1.51 -4.56 1.20
N GLY A 355 -0.79 -3.74 0.46
CA GLY A 355 -1.30 -2.97 -0.68
C GLY A 355 -0.46 -3.11 -1.93
N GLY A 356 -0.66 -2.18 -2.87
CA GLY A 356 0.08 -2.07 -4.12
C GLY A 356 -0.55 -2.87 -5.27
N GLY A 357 -0.18 -2.48 -6.50
CA GLY A 357 -0.86 -2.94 -7.71
C GLY A 357 -0.82 -4.45 -8.00
N VAL A 358 -0.04 -5.27 -7.30
CA VAL A 358 -0.19 -6.74 -7.34
C VAL A 358 -1.36 -7.18 -6.48
N MET A 359 -1.46 -6.66 -5.25
CA MET A 359 -2.57 -6.95 -4.34
C MET A 359 -3.89 -6.44 -4.89
N GLU A 360 -3.96 -5.19 -5.35
CA GLU A 360 -5.21 -4.61 -5.88
C GLU A 360 -5.77 -5.39 -7.07
N SER A 361 -4.91 -5.98 -7.90
CA SER A 361 -5.32 -6.76 -9.07
C SER A 361 -5.76 -8.19 -8.75
N MET A 362 -5.29 -8.76 -7.63
CA MET A 362 -5.37 -10.20 -7.32
C MET A 362 -5.65 -10.45 -5.83
N GLU A 363 -6.36 -9.55 -5.17
CA GLU A 363 -6.56 -9.55 -3.72
C GLU A 363 -7.23 -10.85 -3.26
N ALA A 364 -8.32 -11.23 -3.93
CA ALA A 364 -9.10 -12.42 -3.63
C ALA A 364 -8.29 -13.72 -3.76
N GLU A 365 -7.36 -13.77 -4.73
CA GLU A 365 -6.51 -14.94 -4.97
C GLU A 365 -5.31 -15.01 -4.00
N LEU A 366 -4.70 -13.87 -3.67
CA LEU A 366 -3.43 -13.81 -2.95
C LEU A 366 -3.60 -13.68 -1.43
N LEU A 367 -4.54 -12.83 -0.97
CA LEU A 367 -4.70 -12.52 0.45
C LEU A 367 -4.93 -13.77 1.33
N PRO A 368 -5.75 -14.77 0.92
CA PRO A 368 -5.90 -16.00 1.70
C PRO A 368 -4.59 -16.79 1.86
N ILE A 369 -3.72 -16.78 0.83
CA ILE A 369 -2.43 -17.47 0.84
C ILE A 369 -1.45 -16.74 1.76
N ILE A 370 -1.42 -15.41 1.67
CA ILE A 370 -0.58 -14.54 2.52
C ILE A 370 -0.98 -14.75 3.98
N ARG A 371 -2.28 -14.65 4.32
CA ARG A 371 -2.79 -14.85 5.68
C ARG A 371 -2.46 -16.22 6.25
N GLN A 372 -2.64 -17.26 5.44
CA GLN A 372 -2.31 -18.62 5.87
C GLN A 372 -0.81 -18.75 6.19
N ALA A 373 0.05 -18.20 5.34
CA ALA A 373 1.49 -18.20 5.58
C ALA A 373 1.87 -17.34 6.79
N PHE A 374 1.24 -16.17 6.94
CA PHE A 374 1.44 -15.27 8.07
C PHE A 374 1.13 -15.96 9.40
N GLN A 375 -0.09 -16.45 9.57
CA GLN A 375 -0.54 -17.11 10.80
C GLN A 375 0.32 -18.32 11.18
N LYS A 376 0.79 -19.08 10.20
CA LYS A 376 1.63 -20.26 10.44
C LYS A 376 2.99 -19.90 11.05
N HIS A 377 3.51 -18.70 10.80
CA HIS A 377 4.87 -18.30 11.20
C HIS A 377 4.89 -17.23 12.31
N LEU A 378 3.73 -16.87 12.86
CA LEU A 378 3.67 -16.05 14.06
C LEU A 378 4.17 -16.84 15.28
N PHE A 379 4.94 -16.18 16.15
CA PHE A 379 5.58 -16.80 17.30
C PHE A 379 4.57 -17.32 18.35
N SER A 380 3.46 -16.59 18.57
CA SER A 380 2.53 -16.91 19.66
C SER A 380 1.07 -16.91 19.22
N ALA A 381 0.23 -17.64 19.97
CA ALA A 381 -1.22 -17.56 19.82
C ALA A 381 -1.79 -16.19 20.21
N ARG A 382 -1.09 -15.40 21.06
CA ARG A 382 -1.46 -14.00 21.36
C ARG A 382 -1.17 -13.07 20.18
N SER A 383 -0.20 -13.40 19.34
CA SER A 383 0.06 -12.70 18.07
C SER A 383 -1.10 -12.84 17.07
N ARG A 384 -2.13 -13.64 17.35
CA ARG A 384 -3.37 -13.71 16.55
C ARG A 384 -4.23 -12.44 16.65
N SER A 385 -3.93 -11.51 17.55
CA SER A 385 -4.52 -10.16 17.56
C SER A 385 -3.95 -9.24 16.48
N ILE A 386 -2.85 -9.62 15.82
CA ILE A 386 -2.26 -8.83 14.75
C ILE A 386 -3.07 -9.04 13.48
N HIS A 387 -3.68 -7.97 12.97
CA HIS A 387 -4.53 -8.02 11.80
C HIS A 387 -3.68 -7.97 10.52
N LEU A 388 -3.81 -8.94 9.61
CA LEU A 388 -3.27 -8.82 8.25
C LEU A 388 -4.41 -8.51 7.28
N VAL A 389 -4.42 -7.29 6.77
CA VAL A 389 -5.55 -6.71 6.03
C VAL A 389 -5.09 -6.11 4.70
N PRO A 390 -5.96 -6.03 3.67
CA PRO A 390 -5.64 -5.32 2.45
C PRO A 390 -5.66 -3.80 2.69
N SER A 391 -4.87 -3.05 1.91
CA SER A 391 -4.92 -1.59 1.86
C SER A 391 -6.32 -1.08 1.49
N LEU A 392 -6.83 -0.07 2.19
CA LEU A 392 -8.12 0.55 1.84
C LEU A 392 -7.96 1.62 0.76
N LEU A 393 -6.84 2.34 0.74
CA LEU A 393 -6.63 3.50 -0.14
C LEU A 393 -6.18 3.13 -1.55
N ALA A 394 -5.67 1.91 -1.76
CA ALA A 394 -5.25 1.41 -3.08
C ALA A 394 -4.36 2.43 -3.84
N ASP A 395 -4.68 2.72 -5.10
CA ASP A 395 -3.95 3.65 -5.97
C ASP A 395 -3.86 5.09 -5.42
N ASP A 396 -4.75 5.49 -4.50
CA ASP A 396 -4.75 6.84 -3.92
C ASP A 396 -3.80 6.97 -2.71
N ALA A 397 -3.21 5.87 -2.21
CA ALA A 397 -2.35 5.89 -1.03
C ALA A 397 -1.16 6.87 -1.16
N GLY A 398 -0.57 7.00 -2.35
CA GLY A 398 0.54 7.92 -2.58
C GLY A 398 0.12 9.40 -2.52
N ILE A 399 -0.95 9.79 -3.21
CA ILE A 399 -1.41 11.19 -3.15
C ILE A 399 -1.98 11.54 -1.77
N LEU A 400 -2.70 10.63 -1.10
CA LEU A 400 -3.19 10.85 0.25
C LEU A 400 -2.04 10.90 1.28
N GLY A 401 -0.98 10.11 1.05
CA GLY A 401 0.22 10.11 1.90
C GLY A 401 0.98 11.42 1.83
N GLY A 402 1.13 11.98 0.62
CA GLY A 402 1.69 13.33 0.45
C GLY A 402 0.88 14.37 1.23
N ALA A 403 -0.45 14.35 1.13
CA ALA A 403 -1.28 15.25 1.92
C ALA A 403 -1.16 14.99 3.43
N ALA A 404 -1.07 13.72 3.85
CA ALA A 404 -0.91 13.34 5.25
C ALA A 404 0.37 13.92 5.88
N LEU A 405 1.48 14.03 5.12
CA LEU A 405 2.71 14.69 5.57
C LEU A 405 2.48 16.16 5.89
N VAL A 406 1.82 16.90 4.98
CA VAL A 406 1.52 18.32 5.17
C VAL A 406 0.69 18.52 6.43
N TRP A 407 -0.35 17.70 6.60
CA TRP A 407 -1.23 17.77 7.75
C TRP A 407 -0.61 17.24 9.05
N HIS A 408 0.51 16.54 8.95
CA HIS A 408 1.26 16.05 10.10
C HIS A 408 2.18 17.17 10.59
N ALA A 409 2.99 17.76 9.70
CA ALA A 409 3.85 18.89 10.03
C ALA A 409 3.07 20.12 10.54
N ALA A 410 1.87 20.38 10.01
CA ALA A 410 1.04 21.49 10.47
C ALA A 410 0.54 21.35 11.93
N LYS A 411 0.56 20.14 12.52
CA LYS A 411 0.23 19.94 13.93
C LYS A 411 1.38 20.36 14.84
N ASP A 412 2.62 20.09 14.43
CA ASP A 412 3.82 20.42 15.22
C ASP A 412 4.02 21.93 15.35
N ASP A 413 3.67 22.71 14.33
CA ASP A 413 3.66 24.18 14.38
C ASP A 413 2.59 24.77 15.32
N SER A 414 1.59 23.98 15.73
CA SER A 414 0.50 24.40 16.60
C SER A 414 0.65 23.94 18.06
N ALA A 415 1.61 23.07 18.34
CA ALA A 415 1.99 22.75 19.71
C ALA A 415 2.69 23.98 20.31
N PRO A 416 2.31 24.44 21.52
CA PRO A 416 3.10 25.46 22.19
C PRO A 416 4.52 24.93 22.31
N ALA A 417 5.51 25.72 21.88
CA ALA A 417 6.90 25.43 22.16
C ALA A 417 7.00 25.22 23.67
N ASP A 418 7.17 23.97 24.11
CA ASP A 418 7.37 23.66 25.51
C ASP A 418 8.65 24.38 25.93
N GLY A 419 8.43 25.54 26.55
CA GLY A 419 9.49 26.39 27.04
C GLY A 419 10.05 25.78 28.31
N GLN A 420 11.26 25.24 28.20
CA GLN A 420 12.46 25.55 29.02
C GLN A 420 13.47 24.41 28.98
#